data_AF-A0A239TEI4-F1
#
_entry.id   AF-A0A239TEI4-F1
#
_cell.length_a   1.000
_cell.length_b   1.000
_cell.length_c   1.000
_cell.angle_alpha   90.00
_cell.angle_beta   90.00
_cell.angle_gamma   90.00
#
_symmetry.space_group_name_H-M   'P 1'
#
loop_
_entity.id
_entity.type
_entity.pdbx_description
1 polymer ?
#
loop_
_entity_poly.entity_id
_entity_poly.type
_entity_poly.pdbx_seq_one_letter_code
_entity_poly.pdbx_strand_id
1 'polypeptide(L)'
;MLPLNSQKAMFSAEETAVIRFALNIFLQTDFSGLTSKQEETKAKNSAKEIIDKITANINDFKFRELCVMAGAVDNIISLIDDGETFGISKTQLDNCKFFLPSVKQKLIELVK
;
A
#
# COMPACT_ATOMS: atom_id res chain seq x y z
N MET A 1 5.52 2.91 31.20
CA MET A 1 5.73 2.60 29.77
C MET A 1 5.14 1.23 29.51
N LEU A 2 4.05 1.15 28.75
CA LEU A 2 3.51 -0.13 28.32
C LEU A 2 4.49 -0.77 27.33
N PRO A 3 4.79 -2.08 27.43
CA PRO A 3 5.69 -2.73 26.50
C PRO A 3 5.08 -2.68 25.09
N LEU A 4 5.89 -2.28 24.10
CA LEU A 4 5.54 -2.16 22.67
C LEU A 4 5.13 -3.49 21.98
N ASN A 5 4.81 -4.53 22.74
CA ASN A 5 4.32 -5.82 22.25
C ASN A 5 2.78 -5.89 22.15
N SER A 6 2.08 -4.75 22.15
CA SER A 6 0.60 -4.70 22.16
C SER A 6 -0.05 -4.00 20.97
N GLN A 7 0.69 -3.57 19.95
CA GLN A 7 0.09 -3.05 18.71
C GLN A 7 -0.27 -4.21 17.77
N LYS A 8 -1.37 -4.88 18.09
CA LYS A 8 -1.85 -6.10 17.42
C LYS A 8 -2.45 -5.86 16.03
N ALA A 9 -2.34 -4.67 15.45
CA ALA A 9 -2.62 -4.40 14.04
C ALA A 9 -2.03 -3.02 13.67
N MET A 10 -1.03 -2.99 12.78
CA MET A 10 -0.45 -1.73 12.28
C MET A 10 -1.47 -0.96 11.43
N PHE A 11 -2.37 -1.69 10.76
CA PHE A 11 -3.45 -1.19 9.93
C PHE A 11 -4.75 -1.94 10.28
N SER A 12 -5.91 -1.28 10.18
CA SER A 12 -7.22 -1.95 10.30
C SER A 12 -7.43 -2.95 9.16
N ALA A 13 -8.48 -3.78 9.24
CA ALA A 13 -8.81 -4.71 8.17
C ALA A 13 -9.13 -3.96 6.85
N GLU A 14 -9.82 -2.83 6.95
CA GLU A 14 -10.17 -1.96 5.83
C GLU A 14 -8.95 -1.26 5.24
N GLU A 15 -8.08 -0.72 6.10
CA GLU A 15 -6.81 -0.11 5.68
C GLU A 15 -5.91 -1.14 4.98
N THR A 16 -5.85 -2.36 5.52
CA THR A 16 -5.11 -3.48 4.94
C THR A 16 -5.68 -3.87 3.58
N ALA A 17 -7.01 -3.87 3.41
CA ALA A 17 -7.65 -4.13 2.13
C ALA A 17 -7.30 -3.05 1.09
N VAL A 18 -7.25 -1.78 1.50
CA VAL A 18 -6.85 -0.66 0.62
C VAL A 18 -5.38 -0.74 0.25
N ILE A 19 -4.49 -1.04 1.20
CA ILE A 19 -3.05 -1.23 0.93
C ILE A 19 -2.85 -2.40 -0.05
N ARG A 20 -3.55 -3.52 0.17
CA ARG A 20 -3.48 -4.67 -0.74
C ARG A 20 -3.98 -4.32 -2.14
N PHE A 21 -5.07 -3.56 -2.24
CA PHE A 21 -5.57 -3.05 -3.51
C PHE A 21 -4.54 -2.16 -4.21
N ALA A 22 -3.94 -1.20 -3.49
CA ALA A 22 -2.90 -0.33 -4.01
C ALA A 22 -1.68 -1.09 -4.52
N LEU A 23 -1.20 -2.09 -3.77
CA LEU A 23 -0.08 -2.93 -4.16
C LEU A 23 -0.40 -3.79 -5.38
N ASN A 24 -1.63 -4.30 -5.50
CA ASN A 24 -2.04 -5.06 -6.68
C ASN A 24 -2.05 -4.21 -7.96
N ILE A 25 -2.53 -2.97 -7.87
CA ILE A 25 -2.45 -2.02 -9.00
C ILE A 25 -0.98 -1.71 -9.32
N PHE A 26 -0.17 -1.40 -8.30
CA PHE A 26 1.27 -1.17 -8.46
C PHE A 26 1.99 -2.33 -9.17
N LEU A 27 1.64 -3.58 -8.87
CA LEU A 27 2.21 -4.77 -9.52
C LEU A 27 1.83 -4.87 -11.01
N GLN A 28 0.65 -4.38 -11.38
CA GLN A 28 0.14 -4.36 -12.76
C GLN A 28 0.64 -3.16 -13.56
N THR A 29 1.02 -2.07 -12.89
CA THR A 29 1.57 -0.87 -13.54
C THR A 29 2.89 -1.18 -14.24
N ASP A 30 3.03 -0.74 -15.48
CA ASP A 30 4.30 -0.74 -16.20
C ASP A 30 5.07 0.53 -15.87
N PHE A 31 6.28 0.38 -15.33
CA PHE A 31 7.18 1.50 -15.01
C PHE A 31 8.30 1.66 -16.04
N SER A 32 8.18 1.01 -17.20
CA SER A 32 9.15 1.11 -18.28
C SER A 32 9.39 2.58 -18.66
N GLY A 33 10.67 2.96 -18.75
CA GLY A 33 11.07 4.35 -19.06
C GLY A 33 11.07 5.33 -17.88
N LEU A 34 10.49 4.98 -16.72
CA LEU A 34 10.51 5.82 -15.51
C LEU A 34 11.61 5.42 -14.51
N THR A 35 12.01 4.15 -14.51
CA THR A 35 13.08 3.63 -13.64
C THR A 35 13.85 2.50 -14.32
N SER A 36 14.92 2.03 -13.68
CA SER A 36 15.65 0.87 -14.17
C SER A 36 14.86 -0.42 -13.93
N LYS A 37 14.99 -1.40 -14.83
CA LYS A 37 14.38 -2.73 -14.67
C LYS A 37 14.76 -3.39 -13.33
N GLN A 38 15.97 -3.13 -12.83
CA GLN A 38 16.45 -3.68 -11.58
C GLN A 38 15.71 -3.09 -10.37
N GLU A 39 15.53 -1.76 -10.35
CA GLU A 39 14.79 -1.08 -9.28
C GLU A 39 13.29 -1.42 -9.34
N GLU A 40 12.70 -1.50 -10.53
CA GLU A 40 11.32 -1.95 -10.71
C GLU A 40 11.12 -3.38 -10.16
N THR A 41 12.00 -4.31 -10.55
CA THR A 41 11.94 -5.71 -10.08
C THR A 41 12.06 -5.78 -8.57
N LYS A 42 13.00 -5.03 -8.00
CA LYS A 42 13.18 -4.93 -6.54
C LYS A 42 11.91 -4.43 -5.86
N ALA A 43 11.29 -3.36 -6.35
CA ALA A 43 10.08 -2.80 -5.76
C ALA A 43 8.88 -3.75 -5.89
N LYS A 44 8.70 -4.38 -7.06
CA LYS A 44 7.65 -5.39 -7.29
C LYS A 44 7.83 -6.63 -6.42
N ASN A 45 9.06 -7.07 -6.18
CA ASN A 45 9.33 -8.17 -5.24
C ASN A 45 8.94 -7.79 -3.81
N SER A 46 9.29 -6.58 -3.36
CA SER A 46 8.86 -6.11 -2.04
C SER A 46 7.35 -5.94 -1.93
N ALA A 47 6.67 -5.50 -2.99
CA ALA A 47 5.21 -5.45 -3.01
C ALA A 47 4.57 -6.84 -2.82
N LYS A 48 5.15 -7.89 -3.43
CA LYS A 48 4.71 -9.29 -3.22
C LYS A 48 4.95 -9.76 -1.78
N GLU A 49 6.14 -9.52 -1.24
CA GLU A 49 6.49 -9.86 0.15
C GLU A 49 5.52 -9.21 1.15
N ILE A 50 5.13 -7.94 0.90
CA ILE A 50 4.15 -7.23 1.72
C ILE A 50 2.77 -7.90 1.65
N ILE A 51 2.30 -8.25 0.45
CA ILE A 51 1.01 -8.93 0.27
C ILE A 51 1.00 -10.28 0.98
N ASP A 52 2.10 -11.03 0.93
CA ASP A 52 2.24 -12.32 1.60
C ASP A 52 2.19 -12.15 3.13
N LYS A 53 2.90 -11.16 3.68
CA LYS A 53 2.85 -10.81 5.10
C LYS A 53 1.46 -10.40 5.55
N ILE A 54 0.79 -9.52 4.80
CA ILE A 54 -0.59 -9.11 5.04
C ILE A 54 -1.52 -10.33 5.07
N THR A 55 -1.37 -11.24 4.09
CA THR A 55 -2.19 -12.46 3.99
C THR A 55 -1.94 -13.40 5.17
N ALA A 56 -0.71 -13.45 5.67
CA ALA A 56 -0.31 -14.22 6.85
C ALA A 56 -0.63 -13.52 8.19
N ASN A 57 -1.26 -12.32 8.17
CA ASN A 57 -1.48 -11.46 9.34
C ASN A 57 -0.18 -11.10 10.10
N ILE A 58 0.94 -10.99 9.37
CA ILE A 58 2.23 -10.56 9.91
C ILE A 58 2.32 -9.03 9.78
N ASN A 59 2.37 -8.35 10.92
CA ASN A 59 2.46 -6.89 11.02
C ASN A 59 3.88 -6.41 11.37
N ASP A 60 4.88 -7.02 10.73
CA ASP A 60 6.29 -6.65 10.87
C ASP A 60 6.85 -6.28 9.49
N PHE A 61 7.01 -4.97 9.27
CA PHE A 61 7.44 -4.40 8.00
C PHE A 61 8.75 -3.63 8.16
N LYS A 62 9.70 -3.92 7.30
CA LYS A 62 10.96 -3.20 7.14
C LYS A 62 10.66 -1.82 6.57
N PHE A 63 11.55 -0.86 6.84
CA PHE A 63 11.48 0.49 6.29
C PHE A 63 11.22 0.51 4.77
N ARG A 64 11.96 -0.31 4.01
CA ARG A 64 11.80 -0.43 2.56
C ARG A 64 10.40 -0.88 2.14
N GLU A 65 9.77 -1.78 2.90
CA GLU A 65 8.42 -2.25 2.64
C GLU A 65 7.40 -1.13 2.88
N LEU A 66 7.56 -0.36 3.96
CA LEU A 66 6.73 0.81 4.26
C LEU A 66 6.83 1.88 3.16
N CYS A 67 8.03 2.14 2.62
CA CYS A 67 8.20 3.06 1.50
C CYS A 67 7.48 2.58 0.22
N VAL A 68 7.49 1.27 -0.05
CA VAL A 68 6.76 0.71 -1.20
C VAL A 68 5.25 0.84 -1.02
N MET A 69 4.73 0.61 0.20
CA MET A 69 3.31 0.87 0.49
C MET A 69 2.96 2.33 0.27
N ALA A 70 3.77 3.27 0.76
CA ALA A 70 3.53 4.70 0.62
C ALA A 70 3.46 5.11 -0.86
N GLY A 71 4.43 4.66 -1.67
CA GLY A 71 4.43 4.91 -3.11
C GLY A 71 3.21 4.32 -3.84
N ALA A 72 2.81 3.10 -3.48
CA ALA A 72 1.62 2.47 -4.07
C ALA A 72 0.32 3.23 -3.72
N VAL A 73 0.21 3.71 -2.48
CA VAL A 73 -0.92 4.51 -2.00
C VAL A 73 -0.98 5.86 -2.72
N ASP A 74 0.15 6.55 -2.84
CA ASP A 74 0.22 7.82 -3.58
C ASP A 74 -0.14 7.65 -5.06
N ASN A 75 0.32 6.56 -5.69
CA ASN A 75 -0.03 6.24 -7.08
C ASN A 75 -1.55 6.07 -7.26
N ILE A 76 -2.21 5.31 -6.37
CA ILE A 76 -3.67 5.14 -6.44
C ILE A 76 -4.41 6.45 -6.23
N ILE A 77 -3.97 7.30 -5.30
CA ILE A 77 -4.59 8.62 -5.09
C ILE A 77 -4.54 9.43 -6.40
N SER A 78 -3.38 9.50 -7.04
CA SER A 78 -3.22 10.23 -8.31
C SER A 78 -4.15 9.67 -9.39
N LEU A 79 -4.16 8.35 -9.58
CA LEU A 79 -5.00 7.70 -10.59
C LEU A 79 -6.50 7.92 -10.34
N ILE A 80 -6.92 7.92 -9.07
CA ILE A 80 -8.30 8.25 -8.69
C ILE A 80 -8.65 9.70 -9.02
N ASP A 81 -7.75 10.64 -8.72
CA ASP A 81 -7.93 12.06 -9.01
C ASP A 81 -7.99 12.33 -10.52
N ASP A 82 -7.27 11.53 -11.31
CA ASP A 82 -7.30 11.52 -12.78
C ASP A 82 -8.56 10.83 -13.37
N GLY A 83 -9.39 10.20 -12.53
CA GLY A 83 -10.68 9.61 -12.91
C GLY A 83 -10.65 8.13 -13.28
N GLU A 84 -9.56 7.39 -13.00
CA GLU A 84 -9.46 5.95 -13.26
C GLU A 84 -10.42 5.13 -12.41
N THR A 85 -11.04 4.10 -13.01
CA THR A 85 -12.13 3.33 -12.37
C THR A 85 -11.78 1.91 -11.95
N PHE A 86 -10.55 1.43 -12.18
CA PHE A 86 -9.96 0.13 -11.76
C PHE A 86 -10.82 -1.15 -11.87
N GLY A 87 -11.96 -1.11 -12.56
CA GLY A 87 -12.91 -2.22 -12.64
C GLY A 87 -13.58 -2.59 -11.30
N ILE A 88 -13.59 -1.69 -10.30
CA ILE A 88 -14.23 -1.91 -9.00
C ILE A 88 -15.59 -1.20 -8.90
N SER A 89 -16.46 -1.68 -8.02
CA SER A 89 -17.75 -1.01 -7.79
C SER A 89 -17.58 0.38 -7.18
N LYS A 90 -18.57 1.27 -7.39
CA LYS A 90 -18.58 2.61 -6.78
C LYS A 90 -18.42 2.55 -5.26
N THR A 91 -19.09 1.63 -4.58
CA THR A 91 -18.95 1.44 -3.13
C THR A 91 -17.52 1.06 -2.73
N GLN A 92 -16.85 0.19 -3.49
CA GLN A 92 -15.44 -0.15 -3.23
C GLN A 92 -14.52 1.04 -3.46
N LEU A 93 -14.78 1.83 -4.52
CA LEU A 93 -14.02 3.04 -4.81
C LEU A 93 -14.21 4.11 -3.73
N ASP A 94 -15.45 4.33 -3.27
CA ASP A 94 -15.78 5.27 -2.21
C ASP A 94 -15.14 4.86 -0.87
N ASN A 95 -15.18 3.56 -0.54
CA ASN A 95 -14.46 3.02 0.62
C ASN A 95 -12.94 3.25 0.50
N CYS A 96 -12.36 2.98 -0.68
CA CYS A 96 -10.95 3.21 -0.93
C CYS A 96 -10.59 4.68 -0.71
N LYS A 97 -11.34 5.60 -1.33
CA LYS A 97 -11.20 7.06 -1.14
C LYS A 97 -11.29 7.48 0.32
N PHE A 98 -12.18 6.86 1.09
CA PHE A 98 -12.36 7.17 2.50
C PHE A 98 -11.13 6.80 3.35
N PHE A 99 -10.52 5.63 3.10
CA PHE A 99 -9.40 5.13 3.91
C PHE A 99 -8.01 5.61 3.42
N LEU A 100 -7.84 5.93 2.14
CA LEU A 100 -6.56 6.36 1.56
C LEU A 100 -5.87 7.50 2.32
N PRO A 101 -6.57 8.58 2.76
CA PRO A 101 -5.95 9.63 3.57
C PRO A 101 -5.40 9.14 4.91
N SER A 102 -6.16 8.27 5.61
CA SER A 102 -5.72 7.67 6.89
C SER A 102 -4.48 6.79 6.70
N VAL A 103 -4.52 5.92 5.68
CA VAL A 103 -3.40 5.04 5.33
C VAL A 103 -2.15 5.85 5.01
N LYS A 104 -2.28 6.90 4.18
CA LYS A 104 -1.18 7.79 3.82
C LYS A 104 -0.56 8.45 5.04
N GLN A 105 -1.39 9.02 5.93
CA GLN A 105 -0.91 9.68 7.14
C GLN A 105 -0.14 8.71 8.05
N LYS A 106 -0.67 7.50 8.27
CA LYS A 106 0.01 6.47 9.06
C LYS A 106 1.35 6.07 8.45
N LEU A 107 1.41 5.86 7.14
CA LEU A 107 2.67 5.53 6.46
C LEU A 107 3.71 6.65 6.58
N ILE A 108 3.30 7.92 6.50
CA ILE A 108 4.19 9.07 6.72
C ILE A 108 4.79 9.05 8.14
N GLU A 109 4.00 8.71 9.15
CA GLU A 109 4.47 8.63 10.54
C GLU A 109 5.43 7.46 10.76
N LEU A 110 5.25 6.36 10.04
CA LEU A 110 6.07 5.15 10.16
C LEU A 110 7.38 5.19 9.36
N VAL A 111 7.48 6.10 8.39
CA VAL A 111 8.68 6.30 7.54
C VAL A 111 9.54 7.48 8.03
N LYS A 112 9.10 8.23 9.05
CA LYS A 112 9.89 9.28 9.73
C LYS A 112 10.86 8.69 10.74
#